data_AF-A0A7V5DBU4-F1
#
_entry.id   AF-A0A7V5DBU4-F1
#
_cell.length_a   1.000
_cell.length_b   1.000
_cell.length_c   1.000
_cell.angle_alpha   90.00
_cell.angle_beta   90.00
_cell.angle_gamma   90.00
#
_symmetry.space_group_name_H-M   'P 1'
#
loop_
_entity.id
_entity.type
_entity.pdbx_description
1 polymer ?
#
loop_
_entity_poly.entity_id
_entity_poly.type
_entity_poly.pdbx_seq_one_letter_code
_entity_poly.pdbx_strand_id
1 'polypeptide(L)'
;MKKPILLPLFLLFGQFAHAQMWNGTDTLYGNEWIDFSQTYFKIKVADDGVYRLDYQMLASSGFPVGSVPASQWRLYRYGVQEPVFVTTDGIFGTQDFLEFFGEKNRDGVDKYLFGNPDEENLNPWYSLFNDTTAYFLTWETTGQAARYAAIPNDLNNLPAKQDFCWFTTQQVYNQVFFKRRRSDEITYSWFEGEGFATNPTTASTVNLVPKKLFAGGPVATMTVRYA
;
A
#
# COMPACT_ATOMS: atom_id res chain seq x y z
N MET A 1 56.22 9.76 -16.09
CA MET A 1 55.21 10.02 -15.04
C MET A 1 53.84 10.20 -15.72
N LYS A 2 53.01 9.15 -15.80
CA LYS A 2 51.64 9.25 -16.33
C LYS A 2 50.72 9.62 -15.16
N LYS A 3 50.22 10.86 -15.12
CA LYS A 3 49.26 11.28 -14.09
C LYS A 3 47.93 10.53 -14.32
N PRO A 4 47.32 9.90 -13.30
CA PRO A 4 46.05 9.21 -13.46
C PRO A 4 44.91 10.24 -13.60
N ILE A 5 44.61 10.65 -14.83
CA ILE A 5 43.48 11.54 -15.17
C ILE A 5 42.11 10.83 -15.04
N LEU A 6 42.09 9.51 -14.82
CA LEU A 6 40.86 8.73 -14.69
C LEU A 6 40.03 9.04 -13.44
N LEU A 7 40.67 9.36 -12.30
CA LEU A 7 39.96 9.63 -11.05
C LEU A 7 39.14 10.94 -11.07
N PRO A 8 39.67 12.09 -11.55
CA PRO A 8 38.86 13.31 -11.66
C PRO A 8 37.78 13.18 -12.75
N LEU A 9 38.02 12.40 -13.81
CA LEU A 9 37.02 12.14 -14.85
C LEU A 9 35.84 11.32 -14.30
N PHE A 10 36.11 10.29 -13.48
CA PHE A 10 35.08 9.47 -12.84
C PHE A 10 34.25 10.27 -11.82
N LEU A 11 34.89 11.17 -11.07
CA LEU A 11 34.19 12.10 -10.15
C LEU A 11 33.33 13.13 -10.89
N LEU A 12 33.73 13.56 -12.10
CA LEU A 12 32.93 14.48 -12.93
C LEU A 12 31.65 13.81 -13.47
N PHE A 13 31.69 12.51 -13.78
CA PHE A 13 30.52 11.77 -14.28
C PHE A 13 29.56 11.32 -13.17
N GLY A 14 30.03 11.18 -11.93
CA GLY A 14 29.17 10.86 -10.78
C GLY A 14 28.18 11.97 -10.41
N GLN A 15 28.40 13.21 -10.86
CA GLN A 15 27.51 14.34 -10.57
C GLN A 15 26.23 14.38 -11.41
N PHE A 16 26.13 13.51 -12.43
CA PHE A 16 24.95 13.40 -13.31
C PHE A 16 24.08 12.17 -13.00
N ALA A 17 24.44 11.37 -11.99
CA ALA A 17 23.61 10.28 -11.53
C ALA A 17 22.54 10.81 -10.56
N HIS A 18 21.37 11.16 -11.11
CA HIS A 18 20.21 11.53 -10.31
C HIS A 18 19.32 10.31 -10.11
N ALA A 19 19.15 9.86 -8.86
CA ALA A 19 18.18 8.82 -8.47
C ALA A 19 16.75 9.38 -8.38
N GLN A 20 16.35 10.18 -9.37
CA GLN A 20 15.11 10.94 -9.35
C GLN A 20 13.99 10.21 -10.07
N MET A 21 12.79 10.17 -9.46
CA MET A 21 11.58 9.65 -10.10
C MET A 21 10.93 10.77 -10.90
N TRP A 22 10.72 10.53 -12.20
CA TRP A 22 10.00 11.46 -13.07
C TRP A 22 8.49 11.29 -12.90
N ASN A 23 7.80 12.27 -12.30
CA ASN A 23 6.34 12.27 -12.15
C ASN A 23 5.70 13.44 -12.92
N GLY A 24 5.85 13.43 -14.24
CA GLY A 24 5.10 14.28 -15.18
C GLY A 24 5.47 15.78 -15.22
N THR A 25 5.71 16.43 -14.09
CA THR A 25 5.99 17.88 -14.03
C THR A 25 7.08 18.24 -13.03
N ASP A 26 7.40 17.37 -12.06
CA ASP A 26 8.40 17.64 -11.03
C ASP A 26 9.35 16.46 -10.79
N THR A 27 10.54 16.78 -10.33
CA THR A 27 11.58 15.83 -9.91
C THR A 27 11.34 15.47 -8.46
N LEU A 28 10.72 14.32 -8.20
CA LEU A 28 10.46 13.84 -6.84
C LEU A 28 11.44 12.72 -6.47
N TYR A 29 11.90 12.74 -5.23
CA TYR A 29 12.78 11.76 -4.61
C TYR A 29 12.02 10.74 -3.74
N GLY A 30 10.72 10.96 -3.51
CA GLY A 30 9.84 10.08 -2.74
C GLY A 30 9.92 10.26 -1.22
N ASN A 31 10.72 11.22 -0.76
CA ASN A 31 10.94 11.54 0.66
C ASN A 31 10.35 12.88 1.06
N GLU A 32 9.62 13.56 0.17
CA GLU A 32 9.06 14.90 0.39
C GLU A 32 8.05 14.95 1.54
N TRP A 33 7.44 13.81 1.85
CA TRP A 33 6.49 13.65 2.96
C TRP A 33 7.18 13.50 4.33
N ILE A 34 8.50 13.30 4.36
CA ILE A 34 9.26 13.04 5.59
C ILE A 34 9.75 14.36 6.16
N ASP A 35 9.29 14.68 7.36
CA ASP A 35 9.90 15.70 8.20
C ASP A 35 10.93 15.03 9.12
N PHE A 36 12.21 15.24 8.83
CA PHE A 36 13.32 14.64 9.58
C PHE A 36 13.43 15.13 11.04
N SER A 37 12.67 16.16 11.44
CA SER A 37 12.57 16.59 12.83
C SER A 37 11.51 15.82 13.64
N GLN A 38 10.65 15.05 12.97
CA GLN A 38 9.58 14.28 13.60
C GLN A 38 9.99 12.85 13.93
N THR A 39 9.23 12.24 14.85
CA THR A 39 9.37 10.83 15.21
C THR A 39 8.23 10.03 14.58
N TYR A 40 8.59 8.99 13.81
CA TYR A 40 7.63 8.12 13.14
C TYR A 40 7.59 6.73 13.77
N PHE A 41 6.39 6.29 14.13
CA PHE A 41 6.12 4.97 14.67
C PHE A 41 5.66 4.04 13.54
N LYS A 42 6.48 3.05 13.22
CA LYS A 42 6.20 2.11 12.12
C LYS A 42 5.22 1.03 12.55
N ILE A 43 4.12 0.92 11.83
CA ILE A 43 3.11 -0.14 11.98
C ILE A 43 3.19 -1.02 10.74
N LYS A 44 3.32 -2.34 10.94
CA LYS A 44 3.38 -3.32 9.85
C LYS A 44 2.02 -4.01 9.69
N VAL A 45 1.52 -4.03 8.47
CA VAL A 45 0.20 -4.57 8.11
C VAL A 45 0.39 -5.64 7.03
N ALA A 46 0.03 -6.88 7.35
CA ALA A 46 0.18 -8.03 6.45
C ALA A 46 -1.14 -8.46 5.77
N ASP A 47 -2.27 -7.98 6.27
CA ASP A 47 -3.60 -8.32 5.77
C ASP A 47 -4.45 -7.05 5.61
N ASP A 48 -5.46 -7.11 4.74
CA ASP A 48 -6.42 -6.02 4.68
C ASP A 48 -7.42 -6.13 5.83
N GLY A 49 -7.73 -5.02 6.48
CA GLY A 49 -8.70 -5.02 7.56
C GLY A 49 -8.73 -3.74 8.38
N VAL A 50 -9.65 -3.69 9.34
CA VAL A 50 -9.69 -2.62 10.33
C VAL A 50 -8.76 -2.98 11.48
N TYR A 51 -7.78 -2.12 11.72
CA TYR A 51 -6.82 -2.26 12.81
C TYR A 51 -7.15 -1.28 13.92
N ARG A 52 -7.16 -1.76 15.16
CA ARG A 52 -7.35 -0.95 16.36
C ARG A 52 -6.06 -0.91 17.17
N LEU A 53 -5.59 0.29 17.48
CA LEU A 53 -4.48 0.57 18.38
C LEU A 53 -5.07 1.16 19.67
N ASP A 54 -5.07 0.38 20.74
CA ASP A 54 -5.52 0.86 22.04
C ASP A 54 -4.46 1.73 22.74
N TYR A 55 -4.88 2.38 23.82
CA TYR A 55 -4.01 3.18 24.67
C TYR A 55 -2.73 2.45 25.10
N GLN A 56 -2.86 1.19 25.55
CA GLN A 56 -1.75 0.44 26.14
C GLN A 56 -0.70 0.08 25.07
N MET A 57 -1.12 -0.31 23.88
CA MET A 57 -0.25 -0.59 22.74
C MET A 57 0.54 0.65 22.33
N LEU A 58 -0.13 1.81 22.24
CA LEU A 58 0.52 3.07 21.88
C LEU A 58 1.50 3.52 22.98
N ALA A 59 1.06 3.52 24.24
CA ALA A 59 1.89 3.92 25.38
C ALA A 59 3.12 3.03 25.57
N SER A 60 2.95 1.70 25.49
CA SER A 60 4.07 0.75 25.62
C SER A 60 5.05 0.80 24.45
N SER A 61 4.60 1.27 23.28
CA SER A 61 5.47 1.54 22.12
C SER A 61 6.26 2.85 22.27
N GLY A 62 5.98 3.66 23.30
CA GLY A 62 6.60 4.98 23.52
C GLY A 62 5.90 6.12 22.79
N PHE A 63 4.71 5.90 22.23
CA PHE A 63 3.93 6.96 21.58
C PHE A 63 3.39 7.94 22.65
N PRO A 64 3.43 9.27 22.44
CA PRO A 64 3.13 10.27 23.47
C PRO A 64 1.63 10.49 23.73
N VAL A 65 0.89 9.42 24.02
CA VAL A 65 -0.58 9.44 24.20
C VAL A 65 -1.06 10.38 25.31
N GLY A 66 -0.22 10.65 26.32
CA GLY A 66 -0.55 11.50 27.47
C GLY A 66 -0.16 12.97 27.32
N SER A 67 0.54 13.36 26.25
CA SER A 67 1.03 14.73 26.05
C SER A 67 0.67 15.34 24.70
N VAL A 68 0.26 14.52 23.72
CA VAL A 68 -0.13 14.98 22.39
C VAL A 68 -1.62 14.69 22.14
N PRO A 69 -2.43 15.72 21.85
CA PRO A 69 -3.84 15.51 21.51
C PRO A 69 -4.04 14.65 20.27
N ALA A 70 -5.02 13.74 20.29
CA ALA A 70 -5.30 12.83 19.20
C ALA A 70 -5.78 13.51 17.91
N SER A 71 -6.31 14.73 18.00
CA SER A 71 -6.56 15.59 16.83
C SER A 71 -5.28 15.89 16.00
N GLN A 72 -4.10 15.81 16.61
CA GLN A 72 -2.81 16.06 15.94
C GLN A 72 -2.22 14.81 15.28
N TRP A 73 -2.76 13.61 15.55
CA TRP A 73 -2.14 12.38 15.06
C TRP A 73 -2.35 12.21 13.55
N ARG A 74 -1.34 11.70 12.86
CA ARG A 74 -1.30 11.53 11.41
C ARG A 74 -0.76 10.15 11.10
N LEU A 75 -1.44 9.43 10.23
CA LEU A 75 -0.99 8.14 9.73
C LEU A 75 -0.61 8.32 8.26
N TYR A 76 0.55 7.81 7.86
CA TYR A 76 1.03 7.90 6.49
C TYR A 76 1.31 6.51 5.92
N ARG A 77 0.99 6.32 4.64
CA ARG A 77 1.38 5.17 3.83
C ARG A 77 1.82 5.67 2.44
N TYR A 78 2.96 5.19 1.96
CA TYR A 78 3.57 5.64 0.69
C TYR A 78 3.65 7.18 0.54
N GLY A 79 3.86 7.87 1.65
CA GLY A 79 3.91 9.34 1.70
C GLY A 79 2.57 10.07 1.55
N VAL A 80 1.47 9.34 1.55
CA VAL A 80 0.11 9.91 1.55
C VAL A 80 -0.51 9.70 2.92
N GLN A 81 -1.24 10.71 3.38
CA GLN A 81 -1.98 10.64 4.64
C GLN A 81 -3.16 9.68 4.53
N GLU A 82 -3.26 8.76 5.47
CA GLU A 82 -4.35 7.79 5.57
C GLU A 82 -5.37 8.24 6.63
N PRO A 83 -6.67 8.14 6.35
CA PRO A 83 -7.70 8.51 7.31
C PRO A 83 -7.69 7.55 8.50
N VAL A 84 -7.86 8.14 9.69
CA VAL A 84 -8.00 7.39 10.94
C VAL A 84 -9.25 7.82 11.69
N PHE A 85 -9.77 6.93 12.52
CA PHE A 85 -10.76 7.24 13.52
C PHE A 85 -10.07 7.30 14.88
N VAL A 86 -10.40 8.29 15.69
CA VAL A 86 -9.94 8.41 17.08
C VAL A 86 -11.17 8.66 17.94
N THR A 87 -11.23 8.04 19.11
CA THR A 87 -12.37 8.18 20.03
C THR A 87 -12.47 9.55 20.69
N THR A 88 -11.37 10.31 20.68
CA THR A 88 -11.28 11.67 21.24
C THR A 88 -10.37 12.54 20.37
N ASP A 89 -10.62 13.84 20.37
CA ASP A 89 -9.73 14.85 19.77
C ASP A 89 -8.68 15.36 20.77
N GLY A 90 -8.87 15.08 22.06
CA GLY A 90 -8.02 15.52 23.16
C GLY A 90 -6.93 14.52 23.52
N ILE A 91 -6.46 14.58 24.77
CA ILE A 91 -5.51 13.60 25.32
C ILE A 91 -6.21 12.25 25.45
N PHE A 92 -5.53 11.18 25.04
CA PHE A 92 -6.03 9.82 25.13
C PHE A 92 -6.11 9.35 26.59
N GLY A 93 -7.27 8.82 26.97
CA GLY A 93 -7.49 8.05 28.19
C GLY A 93 -7.33 6.54 27.95
N THR A 94 -7.41 5.76 29.03
CA THR A 94 -7.19 4.30 29.01
C THR A 94 -8.24 3.49 28.24
N GLN A 95 -9.38 4.12 27.90
CA GLN A 95 -10.45 3.51 27.10
C GLN A 95 -10.44 4.00 25.64
N ASP A 96 -9.54 4.93 25.30
CA ASP A 96 -9.46 5.48 23.95
C ASP A 96 -8.66 4.59 23.01
N PHE A 97 -8.98 4.67 21.72
CA PHE A 97 -8.32 3.92 20.67
C PHE A 97 -8.26 4.68 19.35
N LEU A 98 -7.28 4.34 18.53
CA LEU A 98 -7.17 4.74 17.14
C LEU A 98 -7.54 3.56 16.25
N GLU A 99 -8.31 3.80 15.20
CA GLU A 99 -8.65 2.83 14.17
C GLU A 99 -8.29 3.32 12.77
N PHE A 100 -7.88 2.39 11.91
CA PHE A 100 -7.64 2.66 10.50
C PHE A 100 -7.88 1.41 9.65
N PHE A 101 -8.23 1.60 8.38
CA PHE A 101 -8.24 0.49 7.42
C PHE A 101 -6.82 0.29 6.88
N GLY A 102 -6.20 -0.81 7.30
CA GLY A 102 -4.91 -1.23 6.81
C GLY A 102 -5.09 -2.08 5.56
N GLU A 103 -4.20 -1.90 4.59
CA GLU A 103 -4.10 -2.74 3.40
C GLU A 103 -2.70 -3.33 3.31
N LYS A 104 -2.63 -4.61 2.97
CA LYS A 104 -1.37 -5.32 2.75
C LYS A 104 -0.64 -4.83 1.51
N ASN A 105 0.64 -5.17 1.40
CA ASN A 105 1.45 -4.71 0.28
C ASN A 105 1.04 -5.45 -1.00
N ARG A 106 0.93 -4.68 -2.08
CA ARG A 106 0.59 -5.12 -3.43
C ARG A 106 1.63 -4.52 -4.37
N ASP A 107 1.23 -4.06 -5.55
CA ASP A 107 2.12 -3.42 -6.51
C ASP A 107 2.26 -1.90 -6.36
N GLY A 108 1.79 -1.32 -5.25
CA GLY A 108 1.73 0.14 -5.08
C GLY A 108 3.03 0.88 -5.43
N VAL A 109 4.18 0.31 -5.02
CA VAL A 109 5.52 0.80 -5.39
C VAL A 109 6.10 0.00 -6.57
N ASP A 110 5.84 -1.30 -6.64
CA ASP A 110 6.42 -2.19 -7.65
C ASP A 110 6.02 -1.80 -9.08
N LYS A 111 4.83 -1.21 -9.27
CA LYS A 111 4.36 -0.75 -10.59
C LYS A 111 5.32 0.21 -11.27
N TYR A 112 6.13 0.97 -10.52
CA TYR A 112 7.10 1.91 -11.07
C TYR A 112 8.37 1.24 -11.63
N LEU A 113 8.52 -0.07 -11.43
CA LEU A 113 9.61 -0.86 -12.00
C LEU A 113 9.36 -1.28 -13.45
N PHE A 114 8.10 -1.20 -13.90
CA PHE A 114 7.64 -1.59 -15.22
C PHE A 114 7.54 -0.37 -16.13
N GLY A 115 7.75 -0.55 -17.43
CA GLY A 115 7.53 0.51 -18.42
C GLY A 115 6.03 0.77 -18.61
N ASN A 116 5.25 -0.31 -18.70
CA ASN A 116 3.80 -0.31 -18.69
C ASN A 116 3.27 -1.34 -17.67
N PRO A 117 3.06 -0.97 -16.40
CA PRO A 117 2.65 -1.93 -15.37
C PRO A 117 1.32 -2.62 -15.67
N ASP A 118 0.40 -1.96 -16.36
CA ASP A 118 -0.90 -2.55 -16.67
C ASP A 118 -0.77 -3.76 -17.62
N GLU A 119 0.22 -3.74 -18.51
CA GLU A 119 0.49 -4.83 -19.47
C GLU A 119 1.59 -5.79 -19.00
N GLU A 120 2.61 -5.27 -18.31
CA GLU A 120 3.85 -6.01 -18.01
C GLU A 120 3.86 -6.64 -16.61
N ASN A 121 3.13 -6.09 -15.64
CA ASN A 121 3.09 -6.67 -14.30
C ASN A 121 2.19 -7.90 -14.29
N LEU A 122 2.78 -9.09 -14.17
CA LEU A 122 2.02 -10.34 -14.18
C LEU A 122 1.02 -10.44 -13.02
N ASN A 123 1.34 -9.82 -11.88
CA ASN A 123 0.49 -9.91 -10.70
C ASN A 123 0.50 -8.62 -9.85
N PRO A 124 -0.40 -7.67 -10.13
CA PRO A 124 -0.51 -6.44 -9.36
C PRO A 124 -1.02 -6.67 -7.92
N TRP A 125 -1.54 -7.86 -7.62
CA TRP A 125 -2.14 -8.18 -6.33
C TRP A 125 -1.19 -8.85 -5.35
N TYR A 126 0.07 -9.05 -5.76
CA TYR A 126 1.11 -9.64 -4.94
C TYR A 126 2.45 -8.99 -5.26
N SER A 127 3.07 -8.36 -4.26
CA SER A 127 4.34 -7.65 -4.45
C SER A 127 5.47 -8.59 -4.88
N LEU A 128 6.40 -8.04 -5.65
CA LEU A 128 7.66 -8.66 -6.03
C LEU A 128 8.62 -8.82 -4.85
N PHE A 129 8.47 -8.04 -3.78
CA PHE A 129 9.47 -7.94 -2.70
C PHE A 129 8.94 -8.36 -1.32
N ASN A 130 7.77 -7.87 -0.91
CA ASN A 130 7.21 -8.19 0.41
C ASN A 130 5.69 -8.07 0.41
N ASP A 131 5.00 -8.83 1.25
CA ASP A 131 3.54 -8.78 1.40
C ASP A 131 3.06 -7.79 2.48
N THR A 132 3.98 -7.11 3.17
CA THR A 132 3.70 -6.35 4.38
C THR A 132 3.89 -4.84 4.16
N THR A 133 2.80 -4.09 4.24
CA THR A 133 2.83 -2.62 4.15
C THR A 133 3.36 -2.01 5.43
N ALA A 134 4.14 -0.92 5.31
CA ALA A 134 4.51 -0.08 6.44
C ALA A 134 3.65 1.20 6.45
N TYR A 135 2.97 1.41 7.58
CA TYR A 135 2.33 2.67 7.93
C TYR A 135 3.18 3.40 8.96
N PHE A 136 3.13 4.73 8.96
CA PHE A 136 3.91 5.56 9.87
C PHE A 136 2.99 6.51 10.62
N LEU A 137 2.89 6.33 11.94
CA LEU A 137 2.14 7.18 12.83
C LEU A 137 3.06 8.27 13.39
N THR A 138 2.62 9.52 13.29
CA THR A 138 3.30 10.72 13.83
C THR A 138 2.25 11.70 14.36
N TRP A 139 2.68 12.88 14.81
CA TRP A 139 1.80 13.99 15.15
C TRP A 139 2.30 15.31 14.57
N GLU A 140 1.37 16.15 14.16
CA GLU A 140 1.64 17.46 13.56
C GLU A 140 0.75 18.53 14.18
N THR A 141 1.31 19.72 14.40
CA THR A 141 0.58 20.87 14.96
C THR A 141 -0.06 21.76 13.90
N THR A 142 0.27 21.54 12.63
CA THR A 142 -0.25 22.26 11.47
C THR A 142 -0.88 21.28 10.48
N GLY A 143 -1.63 21.82 9.51
CA GLY A 143 -2.30 21.00 8.49
C GLY A 143 -3.55 20.27 8.99
N GLN A 144 -4.35 19.78 8.04
CA GLN A 144 -5.59 19.07 8.34
C GLN A 144 -5.34 17.57 8.53
N ALA A 145 -5.95 17.02 9.57
CA ALA A 145 -5.94 15.59 9.82
C ALA A 145 -6.92 14.85 8.90
N ALA A 146 -6.47 13.82 8.18
CA ALA A 146 -7.37 12.88 7.54
C ALA A 146 -8.09 12.06 8.62
N ARG A 147 -9.43 12.11 8.58
CA ARG A 147 -10.30 11.48 9.57
C ARG A 147 -11.48 10.80 8.90
N TYR A 148 -11.92 9.68 9.45
CA TYR A 148 -13.23 9.13 9.10
C TYR A 148 -14.34 9.98 9.72
N ALA A 149 -15.41 10.20 8.96
CA ALA A 149 -16.63 10.81 9.48
C ALA A 149 -17.44 9.77 10.25
N ALA A 150 -17.71 10.04 11.54
CA ALA A 150 -18.61 9.20 12.32
C ALA A 150 -20.06 9.43 11.84
N ILE A 151 -20.69 8.37 11.35
CA ILE A 151 -22.10 8.40 10.94
C ILE A 151 -22.90 7.72 12.04
N PRO A 152 -23.89 8.40 12.65
CA PRO A 152 -24.80 7.77 13.60
C PRO A 152 -25.51 6.58 12.95
N ASN A 153 -25.50 5.44 13.63
CA ASN A 153 -26.29 4.28 13.22
C ASN A 153 -27.76 4.50 13.62
N ASP A 154 -28.46 5.38 12.89
CA ASP A 154 -29.87 5.68 13.11
C ASP A 154 -30.75 4.56 12.55
N LEU A 155 -31.49 3.89 13.44
CA LEU A 155 -32.43 2.83 13.08
C LEU A 155 -33.86 3.36 12.90
N ASN A 156 -34.07 4.67 12.98
CA ASN A 156 -35.35 5.31 12.69
C ASN A 156 -35.47 5.59 11.18
N ASN A 157 -36.67 5.36 10.62
CA ASN A 157 -36.96 5.60 9.21
C ASN A 157 -35.98 4.93 8.23
N LEU A 158 -35.73 3.64 8.42
CA LEU A 158 -34.85 2.85 7.56
C LEU A 158 -35.34 2.88 6.10
N PRO A 159 -34.43 3.02 5.12
CA PRO A 159 -34.78 2.85 3.72
C PRO A 159 -35.32 1.43 3.49
N ALA A 160 -36.10 1.27 2.42
CA ALA A 160 -36.52 -0.06 1.98
C ALA A 160 -35.28 -0.95 1.80
N LYS A 161 -35.38 -2.21 2.27
CA LYS A 161 -34.28 -3.17 2.14
C LYS A 161 -33.86 -3.27 0.66
N GLN A 162 -32.55 -3.31 0.41
CA GLN A 162 -32.04 -3.65 -0.91
C GLN A 162 -32.07 -5.17 -1.07
N ASP A 163 -32.47 -5.63 -2.26
CA ASP A 163 -32.58 -7.08 -2.54
C ASP A 163 -31.21 -7.73 -2.77
N PHE A 164 -30.20 -6.95 -3.16
CA PHE A 164 -28.83 -7.41 -3.39
C PHE A 164 -27.81 -6.34 -3.02
N CYS A 165 -26.57 -6.78 -2.82
CA CYS A 165 -25.39 -5.93 -2.76
C CYS A 165 -24.31 -6.47 -3.69
N TRP A 166 -23.39 -5.60 -4.08
CA TRP A 166 -22.22 -6.01 -4.84
C TRP A 166 -21.20 -6.68 -3.93
N PHE A 167 -20.63 -7.79 -4.37
CA PHE A 167 -19.58 -8.49 -3.67
C PHE A 167 -18.49 -8.91 -4.66
N THR A 168 -17.25 -8.56 -4.35
CA THR A 168 -16.08 -8.96 -5.14
C THR A 168 -15.45 -10.20 -4.53
N THR A 169 -15.32 -11.26 -5.32
CA THR A 169 -14.49 -12.43 -4.97
C THR A 169 -13.22 -12.39 -5.79
N GLN A 170 -12.08 -12.71 -5.18
CA GLN A 170 -10.79 -12.66 -5.85
C GLN A 170 -9.97 -13.90 -5.49
N GLN A 171 -9.28 -14.45 -6.49
CA GLN A 171 -8.30 -15.51 -6.33
C GLN A 171 -6.96 -14.99 -6.85
N VAL A 172 -5.96 -14.87 -5.97
CA VAL A 172 -4.61 -14.42 -6.30
C VAL A 172 -3.66 -15.60 -6.16
N TYR A 173 -2.76 -15.77 -7.12
CA TYR A 173 -1.80 -16.88 -7.13
C TYR A 173 -0.39 -16.35 -6.99
N ASN A 174 0.43 -17.01 -6.16
CA ASN A 174 1.79 -16.58 -5.88
C ASN A 174 2.79 -17.75 -5.82
N GLN A 175 2.54 -18.81 -6.59
CA GLN A 175 3.23 -20.10 -6.43
C GLN A 175 4.62 -20.10 -7.06
N VAL A 176 4.78 -19.48 -8.23
CA VAL A 176 6.01 -19.43 -9.01
C VAL A 176 6.28 -18.00 -9.43
N PHE A 177 7.53 -17.56 -9.29
CA PHE A 177 7.98 -16.29 -9.82
C PHE A 177 8.44 -16.46 -11.27
N PHE A 178 7.88 -15.68 -12.17
CA PHE A 178 8.30 -15.60 -13.55
C PHE A 178 9.21 -14.40 -13.75
N LYS A 179 10.33 -14.66 -14.42
CA LYS A 179 11.28 -13.66 -14.86
C LYS A 179 11.56 -13.83 -16.33
N ARG A 180 11.56 -12.72 -17.07
CA ARG A 180 11.89 -12.76 -18.49
C ARG A 180 13.34 -13.22 -18.66
N ARG A 181 13.53 -14.24 -19.50
CA ARG A 181 14.83 -14.86 -19.75
C ARG A 181 15.12 -14.97 -21.25
N ARG A 182 16.39 -14.83 -21.60
CA ARG A 182 16.91 -15.04 -22.97
C ARG A 182 17.37 -16.49 -23.17
N SER A 183 17.93 -17.11 -22.14
CA SER A 183 18.26 -18.53 -22.05
C SER A 183 18.01 -19.02 -20.62
N ASP A 184 18.30 -20.29 -20.31
CA ASP A 184 18.12 -20.82 -18.96
C ASP A 184 19.03 -20.13 -17.92
N GLU A 185 20.18 -19.61 -18.35
CA GLU A 185 21.18 -18.96 -17.50
C GLU A 185 21.17 -17.42 -17.60
N ILE A 186 20.49 -16.85 -18.60
CA ILE A 186 20.53 -15.41 -18.90
C ILE A 186 19.14 -14.81 -18.70
N THR A 187 18.99 -14.01 -17.64
CA THR A 187 17.78 -13.22 -17.35
C THR A 187 17.97 -11.75 -17.70
N TYR A 188 16.87 -11.06 -18.02
CA TYR A 188 16.89 -9.61 -18.17
C TYR A 188 17.04 -8.91 -16.82
N SER A 189 17.65 -7.71 -16.83
CA SER A 189 17.84 -6.89 -15.64
C SER A 189 16.68 -5.94 -15.35
N TRP A 190 15.69 -5.86 -16.23
CA TRP A 190 14.50 -5.04 -16.11
C TRP A 190 13.25 -5.92 -15.91
N PHE A 191 12.17 -5.33 -15.37
CA PHE A 191 11.04 -6.06 -14.79
C PHE A 191 9.91 -6.43 -15.76
N GLU A 192 10.07 -6.17 -17.06
CA GLU A 192 9.04 -6.43 -18.08
C GLU A 192 8.60 -7.90 -18.08
N GLY A 193 7.32 -8.15 -17.81
CA GLY A 193 6.76 -9.50 -17.76
C GLY A 193 7.19 -10.29 -16.52
N GLU A 194 7.66 -9.63 -15.46
CA GLU A 194 7.99 -10.27 -14.18
C GLU A 194 6.78 -10.31 -13.24
N GLY A 195 6.73 -11.34 -12.39
CA GLY A 195 5.76 -11.43 -11.31
C GLY A 195 5.40 -12.85 -10.92
N PHE A 196 4.56 -12.97 -9.88
CA PHE A 196 4.17 -14.27 -9.34
C PHE A 196 2.89 -14.79 -9.98
N ALA A 197 2.87 -16.06 -10.37
CA ALA A 197 1.70 -16.72 -10.95
C ALA A 197 1.62 -18.20 -10.51
N THR A 198 0.75 -18.98 -11.17
CA THR A 198 0.72 -20.45 -11.05
C THR A 198 1.74 -21.08 -11.98
N ASN A 199 2.01 -22.37 -11.80
CA ASN A 199 2.74 -23.14 -12.81
C ASN A 199 2.03 -23.10 -14.18
N PRO A 200 2.78 -23.12 -15.30
CA PRO A 200 2.17 -23.18 -16.63
C PRO A 200 1.35 -24.46 -16.77
N THR A 201 0.12 -24.32 -17.27
CA THR A 201 -0.78 -25.45 -17.54
C THR A 201 -1.58 -25.17 -18.79
N THR A 202 -1.94 -26.23 -19.51
CA THR A 202 -2.79 -26.15 -20.70
C THR A 202 -4.28 -25.98 -20.36
N ALA A 203 -4.67 -26.32 -19.13
CA ALA A 203 -6.03 -26.14 -18.62
C ALA A 203 -6.01 -25.83 -17.12
N SER A 204 -6.84 -24.87 -16.71
CA SER A 204 -7.07 -24.48 -15.32
C SER A 204 -8.56 -24.44 -15.05
N THR A 205 -8.99 -25.07 -13.96
CA THR A 205 -10.37 -24.96 -13.45
C THR A 205 -10.36 -24.14 -12.18
N VAL A 206 -11.08 -23.02 -12.16
CA VAL A 206 -11.23 -22.15 -10.99
C VAL A 206 -12.69 -22.18 -10.55
N ASN A 207 -12.94 -22.68 -9.34
CA ASN A 207 -14.27 -22.68 -8.76
C ASN A 207 -14.50 -21.37 -8.01
N LEU A 208 -15.36 -20.51 -8.56
CA LEU A 208 -15.81 -19.30 -7.86
C LEU A 208 -17.12 -19.62 -7.15
N VAL A 209 -17.12 -19.54 -5.82
CA VAL A 209 -18.32 -19.79 -4.99
C VAL A 209 -18.84 -18.44 -4.50
N PRO A 210 -19.83 -17.82 -5.20
CA PRO A 210 -20.39 -16.56 -4.76
C PRO A 210 -21.12 -16.72 -3.42
N LYS A 211 -20.88 -15.79 -2.50
CA LYS A 211 -21.61 -15.75 -1.22
C LYS A 211 -23.01 -15.19 -1.49
N LYS A 212 -24.04 -16.03 -1.38
CA LYS A 212 -25.47 -15.63 -1.49
C LYS A 212 -25.82 -14.93 -2.82
N LEU A 213 -25.64 -15.65 -3.93
CA LEU A 213 -25.98 -15.16 -5.28
C LEU A 213 -27.47 -14.77 -5.37
N PHE A 214 -27.74 -13.56 -5.86
CA PHE A 214 -29.09 -13.10 -6.20
C PHE A 214 -29.29 -13.14 -7.72
N ALA A 215 -30.12 -14.06 -8.20
CA ALA A 215 -30.29 -14.34 -9.63
C ALA A 215 -31.01 -13.22 -10.42
N GLY A 216 -31.82 -12.39 -9.75
CA GLY A 216 -32.51 -11.24 -10.37
C GLY A 216 -31.67 -9.97 -10.44
N GLY A 217 -30.40 -10.03 -10.03
CA GLY A 217 -29.50 -8.89 -10.01
C GLY A 217 -28.94 -8.54 -11.39
N PRO A 218 -28.26 -7.39 -11.48
CA PRO A 218 -27.47 -7.02 -12.66
C PRO A 218 -26.37 -8.06 -12.97
N VAL A 219 -25.91 -8.08 -14.21
CA VAL A 219 -24.85 -8.99 -14.68
C VAL A 219 -23.55 -8.74 -13.90
N ALA A 220 -22.96 -9.80 -13.36
CA ALA A 220 -21.66 -9.74 -12.71
C ALA A 220 -20.53 -9.63 -13.74
N THR A 221 -19.47 -8.90 -13.40
CA THR A 221 -18.25 -8.80 -14.21
C THR A 221 -17.18 -9.75 -13.69
N MET A 222 -16.41 -10.32 -14.61
CA MET A 222 -15.25 -11.15 -14.29
C MET A 222 -14.05 -10.65 -15.09
N THR A 223 -12.96 -10.39 -14.39
CA THR A 223 -11.68 -10.03 -14.99
C THR A 223 -10.68 -11.14 -14.71
N VAL A 224 -9.97 -11.58 -15.74
CA VAL A 224 -8.87 -12.52 -15.64
C VAL A 224 -7.62 -11.83 -16.12
N ARG A 225 -6.55 -11.88 -15.33
CA ARG A 225 -5.21 -11.52 -15.77
C ARG A 225 -4.48 -12.82 -16.08
N TYR A 226 -4.08 -12.99 -17.33
CA TYR A 226 -3.28 -14.13 -17.80
C TYR A 226 -1.93 -13.64 -18.28
N ALA A 227 -0.91 -14.50 -18.15
CA ALA A 227 0.43 -14.31 -18.67
C ALA A 227 0.59 -15.09 -19.98
#